data_AF-A0A7C4ADG1-F1
#
_entry.id   AF-A0A7C4ADG1-F1
#
_cell.length_a   1.000
_cell.length_b   1.000
_cell.length_c   1.000
_cell.angle_alpha   90.00
_cell.angle_beta   90.00
_cell.angle_gamma   90.00
#
_symmetry.space_group_name_H-M   'P 1'
#
loop_
_entity.id
_entity.type
_entity.pdbx_description
1 polymer ?
#
loop_
_entity_poly.entity_id
_entity_poly.type
_entity_poly.pdbx_seq_one_letter_code
_entity_poly.pdbx_strand_id
1 'polypeptide(L)'
;MTPRERVLASIAHREPDRVPVDLGGTPSSGISAIAYHRLKRHLGIMDGHTRVYDVVQQLAQPEDDILDRFGIDVLDIGRTFNT
;
A
#
# COMPACT_ATOMS: atom_id res chain seq x y z
N MET A 1 -11.11 11.54 -10.00
CA MET A 1 -9.91 11.20 -10.79
C MET A 1 -9.56 9.73 -10.54
N THR A 2 -8.97 9.04 -11.51
CA THR A 2 -8.35 7.72 -11.27
C THR A 2 -7.11 7.89 -10.37
N PRO A 3 -6.65 6.84 -9.67
CA PRO A 3 -5.39 6.88 -8.92
C PRO A 3 -4.21 7.46 -9.71
N ARG A 4 -4.06 7.01 -10.96
CA ARG A 4 -3.02 7.49 -11.87
C ARG A 4 -3.17 8.98 -12.20
N GLU A 5 -4.38 9.42 -12.53
CA GLU A 5 -4.66 10.85 -12.79
C GLU A 5 -4.35 11.72 -11.58
N ARG A 6 -4.74 11.27 -10.39
CA ARG A 6 -4.51 11.95 -9.11
C ARG A 6 -3.02 12.17 -8.84
N VAL A 7 -2.21 11.11 -8.96
CA VAL A 7 -0.75 11.18 -8.77
C VAL A 7 -0.12 12.13 -9.79
N LEU A 8 -0.48 12.01 -11.07
CA LEU A 8 0.09 12.85 -12.12
C LEU A 8 -0.32 14.33 -11.98
N ALA A 9 -1.55 14.62 -11.53
CA ALA A 9 -1.98 15.98 -11.24
C ALA A 9 -1.15 16.61 -10.11
N SER A 10 -0.93 15.87 -9.01
CA SER A 10 -0.10 16.34 -7.88
C SER A 10 1.35 16.61 -8.29
N ILE A 11 1.98 15.71 -9.07
CA ILE A 11 3.34 15.91 -9.58
C ILE A 11 3.40 17.15 -10.49
N ALA A 12 2.36 17.39 -11.27
CA ALA A 12 2.26 18.56 -12.15
C ALA A 12 1.84 19.85 -11.42
N HIS A 13 1.81 19.86 -10.08
CA HIS A 13 1.35 20.99 -9.26
C HIS A 13 -0.07 21.49 -9.62
N ARG A 14 -0.96 20.56 -9.99
CA ARG A 14 -2.39 20.83 -10.21
C ARG A 14 -3.19 20.23 -9.06
N GLU A 15 -4.22 20.95 -8.60
CA GLU A 15 -5.07 20.50 -7.49
C GLU A 15 -5.76 19.18 -7.85
N PRO A 16 -5.46 18.07 -7.15
CA PRO A 16 -6.14 16.80 -7.35
C PRO A 16 -7.51 16.77 -6.64
N ASP A 17 -8.29 15.71 -6.85
CA ASP A 17 -9.55 15.50 -6.12
C ASP A 17 -9.36 15.16 -4.63
N ARG A 18 -8.16 14.69 -4.25
CA ARG A 18 -7.67 14.53 -2.88
C ARG A 18 -6.15 14.31 -2.90
N VAL A 19 -5.51 14.38 -1.73
CA VAL A 19 -4.08 14.04 -1.56
C VAL A 19 -3.84 12.57 -1.96
N PRO A 20 -2.87 12.28 -2.86
CA PRO A 20 -2.50 10.90 -3.17
C PRO A 20 -1.93 10.17 -1.95
N VAL A 21 -2.25 8.89 -1.81
CA VAL A 21 -1.81 8.04 -0.70
C VAL A 21 -0.97 6.87 -1.20
N ASP A 22 0.19 6.67 -0.58
CA ASP A 22 1.09 5.53 -0.81
C ASP A 22 1.13 4.64 0.44
N LEU A 23 1.09 3.32 0.22
CA LEU A 23 1.38 2.29 1.21
C LEU A 23 2.08 1.12 0.52
N GLY A 24 3.41 1.11 0.60
CA GLY A 24 4.26 0.06 0.04
C GLY A 24 4.45 0.13 -1.48
N GLY A 25 4.22 1.27 -2.11
CA GLY A 25 4.60 1.53 -3.51
C GLY A 25 6.12 1.63 -3.71
N THR A 26 6.88 1.80 -2.62
CA THR A 26 8.35 1.74 -2.60
C THR A 26 8.84 0.90 -1.41
N PRO A 27 10.10 0.44 -1.41
CA PRO A 27 10.69 -0.24 -0.25
C PRO A 27 10.69 0.60 1.04
N SER A 28 10.58 1.93 0.98
CA SER A 28 10.61 2.79 2.17
C SER A 28 9.23 3.28 2.64
N SER A 29 8.16 3.08 1.86
CA SER A 29 6.81 3.56 2.16
C SER A 29 5.87 2.47 2.70
N GLY A 30 6.44 1.33 3.10
CA GLY A 30 5.70 0.18 3.63
C GLY A 30 5.29 0.33 5.11
N ILE A 31 4.70 -0.74 5.62
CA ILE A 31 4.29 -0.88 7.03
C ILE A 31 5.01 -2.09 7.64
N SER A 32 5.49 -1.96 8.88
CA SER A 32 6.06 -3.10 9.60
C SER A 32 5.10 -4.29 9.62
N ALA A 33 5.60 -5.50 9.38
CA ALA A 33 4.82 -6.73 9.41
C ALA A 33 4.09 -6.94 10.74
N ILE A 34 4.70 -6.55 11.86
CA ILE A 34 4.06 -6.64 13.19
C ILE A 34 2.88 -5.67 13.28
N ALA A 35 3.08 -4.42 12.84
CA ALA A 35 2.03 -3.41 12.84
C ALA A 35 0.90 -3.79 11.88
N TYR A 36 1.24 -4.33 10.72
CA TYR A 36 0.30 -4.81 9.73
C TYR A 36 -0.57 -5.96 10.25
N HIS A 37 0.04 -6.96 10.92
CA HIS A 37 -0.70 -8.05 11.54
C HIS A 37 -1.70 -7.54 12.61
N ARG A 38 -1.28 -6.56 13.43
CA ARG A 38 -2.15 -5.92 14.42
C ARG A 38 -3.29 -5.13 13.76
N LEU A 39 -2.99 -4.42 12.66
CA LEU A 39 -3.99 -3.70 11.86
C LEU A 39 -5.06 -4.67 11.33
N LYS A 40 -4.66 -5.79 10.71
CA LYS A 40 -5.62 -6.81 10.23
C LYS A 40 -6.55 -7.28 11.34
N ARG A 41 -6.00 -7.64 12.51
CA ARG A 41 -6.79 -8.06 13.67
C ARG A 41 -7.74 -6.97 14.15
N HIS A 42 -7.30 -5.71 14.19
CA HIS A 42 -8.15 -4.59 14.58
C HIS A 42 -9.30 -4.36 13.61
N LEU A 43 -9.07 -4.59 12.31
CA LEU A 43 -10.07 -4.47 11.25
C LEU A 43 -10.98 -5.70 11.11
N GLY A 44 -10.76 -6.75 11.92
CA GLY A 44 -11.52 -8.02 11.86
C GLY A 44 -11.15 -8.92 10.68
N ILE A 45 -10.02 -8.67 10.03
CA ILE A 45 -9.52 -9.45 8.88
C ILE A 45 -8.70 -10.63 9.41
N MET A 46 -9.23 -11.84 9.26
CA MET A 46 -8.69 -13.07 9.84
C MET A 46 -8.14 -14.04 8.79
N ASP A 47 -8.44 -13.79 7.53
CA ASP A 47 -7.98 -14.51 6.34
C ASP A 47 -6.69 -13.90 5.77
N GLY A 48 -6.09 -14.59 4.80
CA GLY A 48 -4.82 -14.20 4.19
C GLY A 48 -3.61 -14.34 5.12
N HIS A 49 -2.49 -13.72 4.74
CA HIS A 49 -1.22 -13.84 5.44
C HIS A 49 -0.44 -12.53 5.40
N THR A 50 0.09 -12.12 6.54
CA THR A 50 1.10 -11.06 6.59
C THR A 50 2.39 -11.55 5.93
N ARG A 51 2.59 -11.20 4.66
CA ARG A 51 3.81 -11.52 3.90
C ARG A 51 4.86 -10.45 4.13
N VAL A 52 6.09 -10.86 4.42
CA VAL A 52 7.23 -9.94 4.55
C VAL A 52 7.84 -9.74 3.17
N TYR A 53 7.81 -8.50 2.68
CA TYR A 53 8.42 -8.08 1.40
C TYR A 53 9.89 -7.73 1.57
N ASP A 54 10.20 -6.86 2.53
CA ASP A 54 11.57 -6.49 2.89
C ASP A 54 11.92 -7.16 4.22
N VAL A 55 12.82 -8.14 4.18
CA VAL A 55 13.23 -8.91 5.35
C VAL A 55 14.13 -8.09 6.29
N VAL A 56 14.90 -7.15 5.75
CA VAL A 56 15.82 -6.30 6.52
C VAL A 56 15.03 -5.29 7.34
N GLN A 57 14.07 -4.61 6.71
CA GLN A 57 13.21 -3.63 7.35
C GLN A 57 11.96 -4.25 8.01
N GLN A 58 11.73 -5.55 7.79
CA GLN A 58 10.53 -6.29 8.21
C GLN A 58 9.23 -5.62 7.74
N LEU A 59 9.19 -5.17 6.49
CA LEU A 59 8.01 -4.54 5.92
C LEU A 59 7.08 -5.58 5.32
N ALA A 60 5.79 -5.44 5.60
CA ALA A 60 4.76 -6.25 4.98
C ALA A 60 4.48 -5.80 3.54
N GLN A 61 4.07 -6.75 2.71
CA GLN A 61 3.29 -6.47 1.51
C GLN A 61 1.81 -6.41 1.88
N PRO A 62 1.16 -5.23 1.85
CA PRO A 62 -0.27 -5.15 2.09
C PRO A 62 -1.05 -5.92 1.02
N GLU A 63 -2.14 -6.55 1.45
CA GLU A 63 -3.06 -7.30 0.58
C GLU A 63 -4.02 -6.33 -0.12
N ASP A 64 -4.53 -6.74 -1.29
CA ASP A 64 -5.37 -5.88 -2.15
C ASP A 64 -6.57 -5.30 -1.40
N ASP A 65 -7.25 -6.09 -0.57
CA ASP A 65 -8.37 -5.62 0.27
C ASP A 65 -7.99 -4.47 1.21
N ILE A 66 -6.75 -4.45 1.72
CA ILE A 66 -6.24 -3.34 2.54
C ILE A 66 -5.96 -2.13 1.66
N LEU A 67 -5.32 -2.34 0.50
CA LEU A 67 -5.01 -1.27 -0.44
C LEU A 67 -6.29 -0.57 -0.93
N ASP A 68 -7.32 -1.34 -1.26
CA ASP A 68 -8.63 -0.85 -1.67
C ASP A 68 -9.34 -0.12 -0.52
N ARG A 69 -9.34 -0.70 0.68
CA ARG A 69 -9.99 -0.10 1.86
C ARG A 69 -9.43 1.26 2.23
N PHE A 70 -8.11 1.46 2.10
CA PHE A 70 -7.47 2.75 2.37
C PHE A 70 -7.35 3.64 1.13
N GLY A 71 -7.81 3.16 -0.03
CA GLY A 71 -7.74 3.88 -1.30
C GLY A 71 -6.31 4.25 -1.66
N ILE A 72 -5.40 3.27 -1.66
CA ILE A 72 -3.99 3.48 -2.02
C ILE A 72 -3.87 3.73 -3.52
N ASP A 73 -3.07 4.72 -3.91
CA ASP A 73 -3.05 5.21 -5.29
C ASP A 73 -1.94 4.59 -6.15
N VAL A 74 -1.02 3.86 -5.54
CA VAL A 74 0.18 3.29 -6.17
C VAL A 74 0.43 1.85 -5.73
N LEU A 75 1.01 1.06 -6.63
CA LEU A 75 1.45 -0.31 -6.36
C LEU A 75 2.91 -0.44 -6.77
N ASP A 76 3.71 -1.15 -5.97
CA ASP A 76 5.05 -1.56 -6.39
C ASP A 76 4.91 -2.59 -7.53
N ILE A 77 5.53 -2.35 -8.68
CA ILE A 77 5.55 -3.30 -9.80
C ILE A 77 6.23 -4.63 -9.40
N GLY A 78 7.20 -4.58 -8.48
CA GLY A 78 7.93 -5.74 -7.96
C GLY A 78 7.03 -6.85 -7.43
N ARG A 79 5.88 -6.47 -6.84
CA ARG A 79 4.91 -7.42 -6.27
C ARG A 79 4.25 -8.32 -7.31
N THR A 80 4.32 -7.96 -8.59
CA THR A 80 3.74 -8.73 -9.70
C THR A 80 4.64 -9.87 -10.19
N PHE A 81 5.94 -9.85 -9.85
CA PHE A 81 6.89 -10.86 -10.32
C PHE A 81 7.01 -12.09 -9.41
N ASN A 82 6.38 -12.05 -8.23
CA ASN A 82 6.41 -13.14 -7.24
C ASN A 82 5.10 -13.95 -7.21
N THR A 83 4.37 -14.00 -8.33
CA THR A 83 3.13 -14.80 -8.50
C THR A 83 3.42 -16.25 -8.85
#